data_AF-A0A3R6H0C5-F1
#
_entry.id   AF-A0A3R6H0C5-F1
#
_cell.length_a   1.000
_cell.length_b   1.000
_cell.length_c   1.000
_cell.angle_alpha   90.00
_cell.angle_beta   90.00
_cell.angle_gamma   90.00
#
_symmetry.space_group_name_H-M   'P 1'
#
loop_
_entity.id
_entity.type
_entity.pdbx_description
1 polymer ?
#
loop_
_entity_poly.entity_id
_entity_poly.type
_entity_poly.pdbx_seq_one_letter_code
_entity_poly.pdbx_strand_id
1 'polypeptide(L)'
;MSKTSEMKDTVQIVVEMTLRLRQASDDAWDYVNVHVQELVYRMTEIVDWAQQKINEGEEFPMDILLQQLQNLDEAYTQKDEVLLADTLEYEVSNALQVYLERGEE
;
A
#
# COMPACT_ATOMS: atom_id res chain seq x y z
N MET A 1 18.60 3.00 -6.04
CA MET A 1 17.58 3.95 -6.53
C MET A 1 17.24 4.90 -5.39
N SER A 2 16.55 6.02 -5.62
CA SER A 2 16.03 6.84 -4.50
C SER A 2 14.79 6.17 -3.92
N LYS A 3 14.50 6.37 -2.62
CA LYS A 3 13.27 5.87 -1.98
C LYS A 3 12.01 6.34 -2.71
N THR A 4 12.01 7.58 -3.21
CA THR A 4 10.94 8.12 -4.05
C THR A 4 10.74 7.34 -5.34
N SER A 5 11.81 6.87 -5.98
CA SER A 5 11.72 6.04 -7.19
C SER A 5 11.09 4.70 -6.87
N GLU A 6 11.56 4.05 -5.80
CA GLU A 6 11.03 2.76 -5.34
C GLU A 6 9.54 2.86 -5.00
N MET A 7 9.14 3.93 -4.29
CA MET A 7 7.73 4.15 -3.94
C MET A 7 6.85 4.43 -5.17
N LYS A 8 7.37 5.12 -6.18
CA LYS A 8 6.67 5.31 -7.47
C LYS A 8 6.49 3.99 -8.22
N ASP A 9 7.48 3.12 -8.18
CA ASP A 9 7.39 1.77 -8.76
C ASP A 9 6.30 0.96 -8.03
N THR A 10 6.23 1.07 -6.69
CA THR A 10 5.16 0.46 -5.88
C THR A 10 3.77 0.99 -6.24
N VAL A 11 3.62 2.29 -6.50
CA VAL A 11 2.34 2.84 -6.96
C VAL A 11 1.92 2.21 -8.29
N GLN A 12 2.85 2.00 -9.23
CA GLN A 12 2.52 1.33 -10.50
C GLN A 12 2.09 -0.13 -10.29
N ILE A 13 2.75 -0.84 -9.38
CA ILE A 13 2.36 -2.20 -8.99
C ILE A 13 0.93 -2.22 -8.45
N VAL A 14 0.59 -1.29 -7.55
CA VAL A 14 -0.76 -1.20 -6.97
C VAL A 14 -1.82 -0.94 -8.04
N VAL A 15 -1.56 -0.01 -8.96
CA VAL A 15 -2.46 0.28 -10.09
C VAL A 15 -2.71 -0.97 -10.94
N GLU A 16 -1.65 -1.72 -11.25
CA GLU A 16 -1.75 -2.95 -12.05
C GLU A 16 -2.48 -4.07 -11.30
N MET A 17 -2.22 -4.25 -9.99
CA MET A 17 -2.96 -5.20 -9.14
C MET A 17 -4.45 -4.86 -9.13
N THR A 18 -4.82 -3.60 -8.87
CA THR A 18 -6.21 -3.14 -8.87
C THR A 18 -6.88 -3.37 -10.22
N LEU A 19 -6.20 -3.04 -11.33
CA LEU A 19 -6.74 -3.22 -12.68
C LEU A 19 -7.08 -4.69 -12.94
N ARG A 20 -6.15 -5.60 -12.65
CA ARG A 20 -6.31 -7.04 -12.88
C ARG A 20 -7.44 -7.64 -12.05
N LEU A 21 -7.49 -7.29 -10.76
CA LEU A 21 -8.56 -7.71 -9.86
C LEU A 21 -9.92 -7.22 -10.36
N ARG A 22 -10.03 -5.95 -10.77
CA ARG A 22 -11.30 -5.39 -11.30
C ARG A 22 -11.73 -5.98 -12.64
N GLN A 23 -10.79 -6.41 -13.45
CA GLN A 23 -11.06 -7.06 -14.73
C GLN A 23 -11.36 -8.56 -14.59
N ALA A 24 -11.25 -9.12 -13.38
CA ALA A 24 -11.35 -10.56 -13.12
C ALA A 24 -10.44 -11.36 -14.07
N SER A 25 -9.19 -10.91 -14.24
CA SER A 25 -8.24 -11.59 -15.12
C SER A 25 -7.84 -12.94 -14.51
N ASP A 26 -7.70 -13.97 -15.35
CA ASP A 26 -7.32 -15.32 -14.90
C ASP A 26 -5.96 -15.35 -14.15
N ASP A 27 -5.11 -14.34 -14.38
CA ASP A 27 -3.78 -14.16 -13.78
C ASP A 27 -3.73 -13.10 -12.66
N ALA A 28 -4.87 -12.58 -12.21
CA ALA A 28 -4.91 -11.51 -11.22
C ALA A 28 -4.23 -11.92 -9.90
N TRP A 29 -4.58 -13.10 -9.38
CA TRP A 29 -3.97 -13.61 -8.16
C TRP A 29 -2.50 -14.00 -8.31
N ASP A 30 -2.07 -14.44 -9.50
CA ASP A 30 -0.66 -14.70 -9.77
C ASP A 30 0.15 -13.41 -9.67
N TYR A 31 -0.36 -12.33 -10.28
CA TYR A 31 0.26 -11.02 -10.18
C TYR A 31 0.28 -10.49 -8.74
N VAL A 32 -0.86 -10.59 -8.02
CA VAL A 32 -0.95 -10.20 -6.61
C VAL A 32 0.07 -10.97 -5.77
N ASN A 33 0.17 -12.29 -5.92
CA ASN A 33 1.08 -13.12 -5.14
C ASN A 33 2.56 -12.81 -5.39
N VAL A 34 2.91 -12.39 -6.61
CA VAL A 34 4.28 -11.94 -6.95
C VAL A 34 4.63 -10.64 -6.25
N HIS A 35 3.65 -9.74 -6.07
CA HIS A 35 3.91 -8.35 -5.68
C HIS A 35 3.47 -7.97 -4.25
N VAL A 36 2.65 -8.78 -3.59
CA VAL A 36 2.11 -8.47 -2.25
C VAL A 36 3.20 -8.26 -1.19
N GLN A 37 4.32 -8.99 -1.28
CA GLN A 37 5.43 -8.82 -0.34
C GLN A 37 6.12 -7.45 -0.47
N GLU A 38 6.31 -6.97 -1.70
CA GLU A 38 6.84 -5.63 -1.95
C GLU A 38 5.88 -4.58 -1.38
N LEU A 39 4.58 -4.75 -1.59
CA LEU A 39 3.57 -3.84 -1.08
C LEU A 39 3.58 -3.74 0.46
N VAL A 40 3.59 -4.89 1.14
CA VAL A 40 3.64 -4.96 2.61
C VAL A 40 4.93 -4.34 3.15
N TYR A 41 6.07 -4.60 2.49
CA TYR A 41 7.34 -3.99 2.85
C TYR A 41 7.26 -2.46 2.82
N ARG A 42 6.72 -1.88 1.74
CA ARG A 42 6.61 -0.43 1.59
C ARG A 42 5.62 0.20 2.55
N MET A 43 4.49 -0.45 2.80
CA MET A 43 3.55 0.00 3.83
C MET A 43 4.18 -0.01 5.23
N THR A 44 5.05 -0.98 5.52
CA THR A 44 5.81 -1.01 6.77
C THR A 44 6.82 0.14 6.84
N GLU A 45 7.52 0.47 5.74
CA GLU A 45 8.41 1.64 5.69
C GLU A 45 7.64 2.95 5.94
N ILE A 46 6.40 3.06 5.47
CA ILE A 46 5.53 4.22 5.72
C ILE A 46 5.16 4.30 7.20
N VAL A 47 4.84 3.16 7.83
CA VAL A 47 4.57 3.11 9.28
C VAL A 47 5.81 3.56 10.07
N ASP A 48 6.99 3.07 9.73
CA ASP A 48 8.23 3.48 10.41
C ASP A 48 8.50 4.97 10.25
N TRP A 49 8.31 5.52 9.04
CA TRP A 49 8.44 6.95 8.79
C TRP A 49 7.41 7.78 9.57
N ALA A 50 6.15 7.38 9.55
CA ALA A 50 5.09 8.04 10.32
C ALA A 50 5.40 8.03 11.82
N GLN A 51 5.96 6.94 12.34
CA GLN A 51 6.36 6.82 13.74
C GLN A 51 7.51 7.77 14.08
N GLN A 52 8.47 7.96 13.17
CA GLN A 52 9.55 8.94 13.34
C GLN A 52 8.99 10.36 13.43
N LYS A 53 8.07 10.72 12.52
CA LYS A 53 7.41 12.03 12.50
C LYS A 53 6.62 12.32 13.78
N ILE A 54 5.91 11.32 14.32
CA ILE A 54 5.26 11.42 15.63
C ILE A 54 6.26 11.69 16.75
N ASN A 55 7.41 11.00 16.74
CA ASN A 55 8.46 11.20 17.74
C ASN A 55 9.11 12.59 17.65
N GLU A 56 9.10 13.21 16.47
CA GLU A 56 9.53 14.60 16.23
C GLU A 56 8.48 15.64 16.67
N GLY A 57 7.29 15.18 17.10
CA GLY A 57 6.21 16.02 17.59
C GLY A 57 5.17 16.39 16.54
N GLU A 58 5.21 15.78 15.35
CA GLU A 58 4.16 15.94 14.33
C GLU A 58 2.92 15.09 14.64
N GLU A 59 1.74 15.61 14.30
CA GLU A 59 0.52 14.82 14.33
C GLU A 59 0.42 13.98 13.05
N PHE A 60 0.37 12.66 13.21
CA PHE A 60 0.18 11.71 12.11
C PHE A 60 -0.87 10.66 12.47
N PRO A 61 -1.82 10.34 11.56
CA PRO A 61 -2.86 9.34 11.81
C PRO A 61 -2.32 7.90 11.69
N MET A 62 -1.50 7.47 12.66
CA MET A 62 -0.89 6.13 12.70
C MET A 62 -1.93 5.01 12.74
N ASP A 63 -3.01 5.23 13.49
CA ASP A 63 -4.15 4.32 13.58
C ASP A 63 -4.78 4.04 12.22
N ILE A 64 -4.89 5.06 11.36
CA ILE A 64 -5.38 4.89 9.99
C ILE A 64 -4.42 4.02 9.18
N LEU A 65 -3.11 4.27 9.21
CA LEU A 65 -2.13 3.45 8.48
C LEU A 65 -2.16 1.97 8.92
N LEU A 66 -2.25 1.73 10.23
CA LEU A 66 -2.34 0.38 10.77
C LEU A 66 -3.64 -0.31 10.37
N GLN A 67 -4.76 0.41 10.33
CA GLN A 67 -6.03 -0.13 9.85
C GLN A 67 -5.96 -0.51 8.36
N GLN A 68 -5.30 0.29 7.54
CA GLN A 68 -5.14 0.00 6.10
C GLN A 68 -4.30 -1.27 5.86
N LEU A 69 -3.27 -1.49 6.69
CA LEU A 69 -2.50 -2.74 6.68
C LEU A 69 -3.36 -3.95 7.08
N GLN A 70 -4.23 -3.79 8.08
CA GLN A 70 -5.16 -4.85 8.49
C GLN A 70 -6.17 -5.15 7.38
N ASN A 71 -6.75 -4.13 6.76
CA ASN A 71 -7.68 -4.30 5.64
C ASN A 71 -7.02 -5.04 4.46
N LEU A 72 -5.76 -4.72 4.17
CA LEU A 72 -4.98 -5.40 3.14
C LEU A 72 -4.78 -6.88 3.46
N ASP A 73 -4.38 -7.20 4.69
CA ASP A 73 -4.18 -8.58 5.16
C ASP A 73 -5.49 -9.39 5.14
N GLU A 74 -6.59 -8.79 5.61
CA GLU A 74 -7.90 -9.42 5.62
C GLU A 74 -8.39 -9.73 4.20
N ALA A 75 -8.33 -8.74 3.31
CA ALA A 75 -8.76 -8.90 1.91
C ALA A 75 -7.92 -9.94 1.16
N TYR A 76 -6.60 -9.91 1.36
CA TYR A 76 -5.68 -10.88 0.77
C TYR A 76 -5.94 -12.30 1.29
N THR A 77 -6.06 -12.46 2.61
CA THR A 77 -6.23 -13.77 3.26
C THR A 77 -7.57 -14.43 2.91
N GLN A 78 -8.64 -13.63 2.84
CA GLN A 78 -9.97 -14.10 2.46
C GLN A 78 -10.10 -14.36 0.95
N LYS A 79 -9.11 -13.94 0.15
CA LYS A 79 -9.15 -13.95 -1.31
C LYS A 79 -10.36 -13.21 -1.87
N ASP A 80 -10.75 -12.11 -1.22
CA ASP A 80 -11.83 -11.25 -1.69
C ASP A 80 -11.27 -10.25 -2.71
N GLU A 81 -11.47 -10.53 -3.99
CA GLU A 81 -10.94 -9.71 -5.10
C GLU A 81 -11.48 -8.29 -5.09
N VAL A 82 -12.75 -8.12 -4.74
CA VAL A 82 -13.43 -6.82 -4.75
C VAL A 82 -12.90 -5.97 -3.60
N LEU A 83 -12.89 -6.54 -2.40
CA LEU A 83 -12.37 -5.86 -1.23
C LEU A 83 -10.88 -5.53 -1.40
N LEU A 84 -10.09 -6.46 -1.93
CA LEU A 84 -8.66 -6.24 -2.16
C LEU A 84 -8.44 -5.12 -3.18
N ALA A 85 -9.20 -5.09 -4.27
CA ALA A 85 -9.10 -4.02 -5.27
C ALA A 85 -9.42 -2.64 -4.66
N ASP A 86 -10.46 -2.56 -3.83
CA ASP A 86 -10.87 -1.30 -3.17
C ASP A 86 -9.86 -0.85 -2.12
N THR A 87 -9.32 -1.77 -1.31
CA THR A 87 -8.24 -1.48 -0.36
C THR A 87 -6.99 -0.99 -1.09
N LEU A 88 -6.60 -1.61 -2.21
CA LEU A 88 -5.46 -1.17 -3.01
C LEU A 88 -5.66 0.24 -3.59
N GLU A 89 -6.85 0.51 -4.17
CA GLU A 89 -7.14 1.78 -4.85
C GLU A 89 -7.30 2.95 -3.88
N TYR A 90 -8.02 2.76 -2.78
CA TYR A 90 -8.45 3.87 -1.92
C TYR A 90 -7.70 3.97 -0.60
N GLU A 91 -7.05 2.91 -0.15
CA GLU A 91 -6.34 2.93 1.12
C GLU A 91 -4.84 2.93 0.90
N VAL A 92 -4.32 1.88 0.26
CA VAL A 92 -2.88 1.70 0.07
C VAL A 92 -2.30 2.77 -0.86
N SER A 93 -2.97 3.07 -1.98
CA SER A 93 -2.52 4.15 -2.88
C SER A 93 -2.46 5.52 -2.18
N ASN A 94 -3.39 5.79 -1.27
CA ASN A 94 -3.40 7.04 -0.50
C ASN A 94 -2.24 7.11 0.49
N ALA A 95 -1.94 6.01 1.20
CA ALA A 95 -0.76 5.96 2.08
C ALA A 95 0.55 6.20 1.31
N LEU A 96 0.71 5.54 0.16
CA LEU A 96 1.88 5.72 -0.71
C LEU A 96 2.02 7.18 -1.19
N GLN A 97 0.91 7.83 -1.56
CA GLN A 97 0.91 9.24 -1.96
C GLN A 97 1.29 10.18 -0.83
N VAL A 98 0.76 9.97 0.38
CA VAL A 98 1.13 10.79 1.56
C VAL A 98 2.64 10.72 1.83
N TYR A 99 3.24 9.53 1.71
CA TYR A 99 4.69 9.40 1.82
C TYR A 99 5.44 10.13 0.70
N LEU A 100 4.98 10.02 -0.55
CA LEU A 100 5.62 10.72 -1.67
C LEU A 100 5.55 12.25 -1.54
N GLU A 101 4.49 12.79 -0.92
CA GLU A 101 4.31 14.22 -0.72
C GLU A 101 5.06 14.78 0.49
N ARG A 102 5.16 14.01 1.58
CA ARG A 102 5.62 14.50 2.89
C ARG A 102 6.88 13.81 3.41
N GLY A 103 7.28 12.69 2.82
CA GLY A 103 8.46 11.92 3.18
C GLY A 103 9.76 12.42 2.54
N GLU A 104 9.73 13.54 1.80
CA GLU A 104 10.91 14.18 1.17
C GLU A 104 11.69 15.14 2.09
N GLU A 105 11.41 15.18 3.40
CA GLU A 105 12.20 15.93 4.39
C GLU A 105 13.36 15.13 4.98
#